data_AF-A0A7D9EEV6-F1
#
_entry.id   AF-A0A7D9EEV6-F1
#
_cell.length_a   1.000
_cell.length_b   1.000
_cell.length_c   1.000
_cell.angle_alpha   90.00
_cell.angle_beta   90.00
_cell.angle_gamma   90.00
#
_symmetry.space_group_name_H-M   'P 1'
#
loop_
_entity.id
_entity.type
_entity.pdbx_description
1 polymer ?
#
loop_
_entity_poly.entity_id
_entity_poly.type
_entity_poly.pdbx_seq_one_letter_code
_entity_poly.pdbx_strand_id
1 'polypeptide(L)'
;MEMGVGRDGMSVMCDIFNMPPPCHPNVWKHHVTALYEAHKKAVSGQLQEATDKVFSRHSDNESGVGEIAVSYDGTWSKRVYTANFGIGFVISADTGEVLDYDFESKICRECQIAKKDLGEDSPEFDIWFGGHQEQCTQTHTCSSGSMECSIAKKIWGRANVKPGKLTAQHQKEQISIMQQAKMAVLYHSCELIDDKERHKFCPSGPDSWCSHKREGKFQRKDHHLDAVFLEFLVPEFKRVSHYSLLLRCLPGYSQNVNESLNSLVWNHALKHRFKGPRFIEIAAMSAVLAFNCGAASRQDVMKAANIPGGEFTLEGCKKMKCDKDEALCKEGKVEEKGKKEENQRSQACSKPIERLLADNDSEDSDSEESDDAPLAHFISKRQ
;
A
#
# COMPACT_ATOMS: atom_id res chain seq x y z
N MET A 1 -26.78 -0.23 5.70
CA MET A 1 -25.78 -1.25 6.11
C MET A 1 -24.35 -0.72 6.00
N GLU A 2 -24.01 -0.01 4.92
CA GLU A 2 -22.68 0.61 4.75
C GLU A 2 -22.29 1.66 5.82
N MET A 3 -23.26 2.24 6.53
CA MET A 3 -23.00 3.17 7.64
C MET A 3 -22.58 2.50 8.96
N GLY A 4 -22.34 1.19 9.01
CA GLY A 4 -21.85 0.54 10.24
C GLY A 4 -22.90 0.30 11.34
N VAL A 5 -24.12 0.82 11.18
CA VAL A 5 -25.10 0.93 12.27
C VAL A 5 -25.82 -0.41 12.60
N GLY A 6 -26.01 -1.30 11.63
CA GLY A 6 -26.77 -2.55 11.79
C GLY A 6 -28.29 -2.35 11.86
N ARG A 7 -29.08 -3.43 12.03
CA ARG A 7 -30.55 -3.36 12.03
C ARG A 7 -31.09 -2.54 13.20
N ASP A 8 -30.60 -2.78 14.41
CA ASP A 8 -31.17 -2.16 15.60
C ASP A 8 -30.92 -0.65 15.62
N GLY A 9 -29.73 -0.20 15.20
CA GLY A 9 -29.52 1.24 15.07
C GLY A 9 -30.23 1.84 13.84
N MET A 10 -30.55 1.06 12.81
CA MET A 10 -31.47 1.50 11.76
C MET A 10 -32.89 1.66 12.31
N SER A 11 -33.32 0.80 13.25
CA SER A 11 -34.59 0.96 13.95
C SER A 11 -34.64 2.28 14.69
N VAL A 12 -33.60 2.60 15.49
CA VAL A 12 -33.50 3.89 16.18
C VAL A 12 -33.57 5.07 15.20
N MET A 13 -32.91 4.97 14.05
CA MET A 13 -32.99 6.00 13.02
C MET A 13 -34.42 6.13 12.45
N CYS A 14 -35.09 5.01 12.15
CA CYS A 14 -36.48 5.03 11.69
C CYS A 14 -37.40 5.69 12.73
N ASP A 15 -37.21 5.38 14.01
CA ASP A 15 -37.96 5.96 15.11
C ASP A 15 -37.76 7.49 15.20
N ILE A 16 -36.51 7.96 15.10
CA ILE A 16 -36.16 9.40 15.15
C ILE A 16 -36.79 10.17 13.97
N PHE A 17 -36.76 9.61 12.77
CA PHE A 17 -37.27 10.26 11.56
C PHE A 17 -38.74 9.94 11.28
N ASN A 18 -39.44 9.27 12.20
CA ASN A 18 -40.83 8.86 12.03
C ASN A 18 -41.07 8.05 10.73
N MET A 19 -40.14 7.14 10.43
CA MET A 19 -40.20 6.22 9.30
C MET A 19 -40.70 4.84 9.77
N PRO A 20 -41.29 4.02 8.87
CA PRO A 20 -41.63 2.64 9.19
C PRO A 20 -40.43 1.84 9.73
N PRO A 21 -40.63 0.89 10.65
CA PRO A 21 -39.55 0.11 11.20
C PRO A 21 -38.84 -0.71 10.11
N PRO A 22 -37.55 -1.01 10.28
CA PRO A 22 -36.81 -1.81 9.32
C PRO A 22 -37.42 -3.21 9.21
N CYS A 23 -37.24 -3.84 8.04
CA CYS A 23 -37.77 -5.16 7.74
C CYS A 23 -37.47 -6.20 8.83
N HIS A 24 -38.27 -7.27 8.87
CA HIS A 24 -38.11 -8.35 9.84
C HIS A 24 -36.66 -8.90 9.85
N PRO A 25 -36.09 -9.32 11.00
CA PRO A 25 -34.69 -9.77 11.09
C PRO A 25 -34.29 -10.86 10.08
N ASN A 26 -35.19 -11.78 9.73
CA ASN A 26 -34.90 -12.81 8.73
C ASN A 26 -34.74 -12.22 7.32
N VAL A 27 -35.60 -11.27 6.96
CA VAL A 27 -35.52 -10.53 5.70
C VAL A 27 -34.25 -9.68 5.67
N TRP A 28 -33.90 -9.06 6.81
CA TRP A 28 -32.64 -8.32 6.95
C TRP A 28 -31.41 -9.20 6.69
N LYS A 29 -31.36 -10.43 7.24
CA LYS A 29 -30.27 -11.38 6.98
C LYS A 29 -30.14 -11.73 5.50
N HIS A 30 -31.26 -11.89 4.81
CA HIS A 30 -31.28 -12.12 3.36
C HIS A 30 -30.68 -10.93 2.61
N HIS A 31 -31.08 -9.70 2.95
CA HIS A 31 -30.49 -8.49 2.36
C HIS A 31 -29.00 -8.33 2.67
N VAL A 32 -28.54 -8.68 3.89
CA VAL A 32 -27.10 -8.68 4.22
C VAL A 32 -26.34 -9.64 3.32
N THR A 33 -26.92 -10.81 3.03
CA THR A 33 -26.29 -11.82 2.17
C THR A 33 -26.25 -11.35 0.71
N ALA A 34 -27.34 -10.80 0.19
CA ALA A 34 -27.37 -10.21 -1.14
C ALA A 34 -26.35 -9.06 -1.28
N LEU A 35 -26.22 -8.24 -0.25
CA LEU A 35 -25.25 -7.14 -0.22
C LEU A 35 -23.81 -7.66 -0.16
N TYR A 36 -23.55 -8.74 0.59
CA TYR A 36 -22.25 -9.41 0.64
C TYR A 36 -21.81 -9.88 -0.74
N GLU A 37 -22.68 -10.60 -1.46
CA GLU A 37 -22.39 -11.07 -2.82
C GLU A 37 -22.17 -9.91 -3.81
N ALA A 38 -22.94 -8.84 -3.68
CA ALA A 38 -22.77 -7.64 -4.49
C ALA A 38 -21.41 -6.97 -4.27
N HIS A 39 -20.96 -6.85 -3.01
CA HIS A 39 -19.63 -6.33 -2.69
C HIS A 39 -18.53 -7.23 -3.23
N LYS A 40 -18.67 -8.55 -3.08
CA LYS A 40 -17.69 -9.55 -3.57
C LYS A 40 -17.53 -9.47 -5.09
N LYS A 41 -18.63 -9.29 -5.82
CA LYS A 41 -18.60 -9.07 -7.26
C LYS A 41 -17.96 -7.73 -7.64
N ALA A 42 -18.32 -6.65 -6.94
CA ALA A 42 -17.77 -5.32 -7.24
C ALA A 42 -16.25 -5.25 -6.96
N VAL A 43 -15.81 -5.77 -5.80
CA VAL A 43 -14.39 -5.73 -5.42
C VAL A 43 -13.53 -6.62 -6.32
N SER A 44 -14.01 -7.79 -6.73
CA SER A 44 -13.25 -8.67 -7.62
C SER A 44 -13.00 -8.03 -9.00
N GLY A 45 -14.01 -7.41 -9.60
CA GLY A 45 -13.83 -6.66 -10.85
C GLY A 45 -12.84 -5.50 -10.69
N GLN A 46 -12.95 -4.76 -9.59
CA GLN A 46 -12.08 -3.62 -9.33
C GLN A 46 -10.62 -4.02 -9.09
N LEU A 47 -10.36 -5.06 -8.31
CA LEU A 47 -9.00 -5.57 -8.06
C LEU A 47 -8.34 -6.08 -9.35
N GLN A 48 -9.13 -6.71 -10.23
CA GLN A 48 -8.66 -7.12 -11.55
C GLN A 48 -8.23 -5.90 -12.39
N GLU A 49 -9.07 -4.85 -12.45
CA GLU A 49 -8.72 -3.60 -13.14
C GLU A 49 -7.45 -2.94 -12.57
N ALA A 50 -7.30 -2.91 -11.24
CA ALA A 50 -6.11 -2.37 -10.58
C ALA A 50 -4.85 -3.18 -10.91
N THR A 51 -4.98 -4.51 -10.95
CA THR A 51 -3.88 -5.42 -11.31
C THR A 51 -3.47 -5.25 -12.77
N ASP A 52 -4.43 -5.21 -13.69
CA ASP A 52 -4.18 -5.00 -15.12
C ASP A 52 -3.49 -3.65 -15.38
N LYS A 53 -3.90 -2.61 -14.65
CA LYS A 53 -3.28 -1.28 -14.73
C LYS A 53 -1.83 -1.29 -14.26
N VAL A 54 -1.50 -1.98 -13.16
CA VAL A 54 -0.11 -2.12 -12.71
C VAL A 54 0.69 -2.96 -13.70
N PHE A 55 0.12 -4.05 -14.20
CA PHE A 55 0.78 -4.93 -15.17
C PHE A 55 1.14 -4.17 -16.46
N SER A 56 0.22 -3.34 -16.96
CA SER A 56 0.46 -2.50 -18.16
C SER A 56 1.62 -1.50 -18.02
N ARG A 57 2.02 -1.15 -16.80
CA ARG A 57 3.16 -0.24 -16.53
C ARG A 57 4.50 -0.97 -16.44
N HIS A 58 4.48 -2.27 -16.16
CA HIS A 58 5.67 -3.10 -15.91
C HIS A 58 5.89 -4.17 -16.99
N SER A 59 5.04 -4.20 -18.02
CA SER A 59 5.16 -5.13 -19.14
C SER A 59 6.24 -4.67 -20.11
N ASP A 60 7.49 -4.64 -19.64
CA ASP A 60 8.66 -4.76 -20.51
C ASP A 60 9.18 -6.19 -20.37
N ASN A 61 9.09 -6.96 -21.46
CA ASN A 61 9.73 -8.25 -21.74
C ASN A 61 8.89 -9.55 -21.71
N GLU A 62 9.27 -10.37 -22.68
CA GLU A 62 8.75 -11.63 -23.25
C GLU A 62 8.49 -12.79 -22.26
N SER A 63 8.49 -12.56 -20.94
CA SER A 63 8.35 -13.59 -19.91
C SER A 63 6.98 -13.63 -19.23
N GLY A 64 6.14 -12.59 -19.39
CA GLY A 64 4.82 -12.49 -18.75
C GLY A 64 4.88 -12.31 -17.22
N VAL A 65 6.04 -11.98 -16.65
CA VAL A 65 6.24 -11.75 -15.21
C VAL A 65 6.72 -10.32 -15.00
N GLY A 66 5.90 -9.49 -14.35
CA GLY A 66 6.26 -8.12 -13.95
C GLY A 66 6.76 -8.08 -12.50
N GLU A 67 7.87 -7.39 -12.25
CA GLU A 67 8.32 -7.08 -10.88
C GLU A 67 7.52 -5.88 -10.36
N ILE A 68 6.63 -6.14 -9.40
CA ILE A 68 5.78 -5.11 -8.80
C ILE A 68 6.18 -4.93 -7.34
N ALA A 69 6.52 -3.70 -6.97
CA ALA A 69 6.71 -3.34 -5.58
C ALA A 69 5.33 -3.20 -4.90
N VAL A 70 5.12 -3.92 -3.80
CA VAL A 70 3.86 -3.89 -3.04
C VAL A 70 4.10 -3.76 -1.55
N SER A 71 3.31 -2.93 -0.86
CA SER A 71 3.23 -2.94 0.59
C SER A 71 2.17 -3.93 1.06
N TYR A 72 2.40 -4.55 2.21
CA TYR A 72 1.40 -5.35 2.91
C TYR A 72 1.26 -4.90 4.34
N ASP A 73 0.02 -4.79 4.79
CA ASP A 73 -0.29 -4.48 6.17
C ASP A 73 -1.54 -5.20 6.63
N GLY A 74 -1.49 -5.70 7.86
CA GLY A 74 -2.58 -6.40 8.52
C GLY A 74 -3.26 -5.53 9.56
N THR A 75 -4.58 -5.54 9.60
CA THR A 75 -5.37 -4.86 10.61
C THR A 75 -6.37 -5.80 11.27
N TRP A 76 -6.65 -5.59 12.56
CA TRP A 76 -7.49 -6.50 13.33
C TRP A 76 -8.47 -5.78 14.25
N SER A 77 -9.59 -6.44 14.49
CA SER A 77 -10.61 -5.95 15.42
C SER A 77 -10.06 -6.08 16.84
N LYS A 78 -9.88 -5.00 17.60
CA LYS A 78 -9.55 -5.09 19.03
C LYS A 78 -10.80 -4.86 19.87
N ARG A 79 -11.24 -5.88 20.61
CA ARG A 79 -12.13 -5.73 21.77
C ARG A 79 -11.56 -6.59 22.90
N VAL A 80 -10.97 -5.95 23.92
CA VAL A 80 -10.48 -6.58 25.17
C VAL A 80 -9.53 -7.77 24.92
N TYR A 81 -8.20 -7.50 24.93
CA TYR A 81 -7.06 -8.44 24.83
C TYR A 81 -7.04 -9.48 23.69
N THR A 82 -8.11 -9.69 22.94
CA THR A 82 -8.23 -10.69 21.88
C THR A 82 -8.84 -10.07 20.61
N ALA A 83 -8.33 -10.49 19.45
CA ALA A 83 -8.83 -10.05 18.16
C ALA A 83 -9.49 -11.22 17.45
N ASN A 84 -10.77 -11.08 17.11
CA ASN A 84 -11.56 -12.14 16.49
C ASN A 84 -11.49 -12.11 14.97
N PHE A 85 -11.12 -10.97 14.40
CA PHE A 85 -11.10 -10.73 12.96
C PHE A 85 -9.77 -10.09 12.57
N GLY A 86 -9.19 -10.58 11.49
CA GLY A 86 -8.00 -10.04 10.83
C GLY A 86 -8.30 -9.76 9.36
N ILE A 87 -7.75 -8.68 8.84
CA ILE A 87 -7.80 -8.32 7.42
C ILE A 87 -6.38 -7.99 7.01
N GLY A 88 -5.95 -8.43 5.84
CA GLY A 88 -4.67 -8.03 5.26
C GLY A 88 -4.87 -7.45 3.88
N PHE A 89 -4.11 -6.42 3.55
CA PHE A 89 -4.18 -5.71 2.28
C PHE A 89 -2.83 -5.71 1.59
N VAL A 90 -2.83 -5.84 0.26
CA VAL A 90 -1.66 -5.63 -0.59
C VAL A 90 -1.91 -4.40 -1.46
N ILE A 91 -1.01 -3.42 -1.40
CA ILE A 91 -1.13 -2.15 -2.12
C ILE A 91 0.09 -1.99 -3.03
N SER A 92 -0.11 -1.61 -4.28
CA SER A 92 0.99 -1.29 -5.19
C SER A 92 1.72 -0.02 -4.75
N ALA A 93 3.05 -0.05 -4.71
CA ALA A 93 3.86 1.14 -4.50
C ALA A 93 3.77 2.12 -5.69
N ASP A 94 3.48 1.62 -6.89
CA ASP A 94 3.51 2.42 -8.13
C ASP A 94 2.19 3.13 -8.42
N THR A 95 1.06 2.46 -8.17
CA THR A 95 -0.29 3.03 -8.37
C THR A 95 -0.91 3.54 -7.07
N GLY A 96 -0.45 3.08 -5.91
CA GLY A 96 -1.12 3.34 -4.64
C GLY A 96 -2.49 2.66 -4.52
N GLU A 97 -2.83 1.71 -5.39
CA GLU A 97 -4.10 0.99 -5.38
C GLU A 97 -3.96 -0.38 -4.69
N VAL A 98 -5.02 -0.80 -4.01
CA VAL A 98 -5.13 -2.16 -3.44
C VAL A 98 -5.22 -3.16 -4.60
N LEU A 99 -4.36 -4.18 -4.58
CA LEU A 99 -4.30 -5.25 -5.59
C LEU A 99 -4.93 -6.56 -5.12
N ASP A 100 -4.78 -6.88 -3.83
CA ASP A 100 -5.40 -8.05 -3.22
C ASP A 100 -5.68 -7.79 -1.73
N TYR A 101 -6.62 -8.55 -1.17
CA TYR A 101 -6.89 -8.58 0.26
C TYR A 101 -7.36 -9.96 0.70
N ASP A 102 -7.25 -10.23 2.00
CA ASP A 102 -7.88 -11.41 2.59
C ASP A 102 -8.45 -11.11 3.97
N PHE A 103 -9.40 -11.95 4.37
CA PHE A 103 -10.10 -11.85 5.64
C PHE A 103 -10.01 -13.16 6.41
N GLU A 104 -9.62 -13.07 7.68
CA GLU A 104 -9.66 -14.17 8.62
C GLU A 104 -10.54 -13.90 9.82
N SER A 105 -11.21 -14.94 10.29
CA SER A 105 -12.08 -14.90 11.44
C SER A 105 -11.82 -16.09 12.34
N LYS A 106 -11.76 -15.83 13.65
CA LYS A 106 -11.61 -16.85 14.70
C LYS A 106 -12.94 -17.37 15.22
N ILE A 107 -14.04 -16.79 14.77
CA ILE A 107 -15.36 -17.10 15.31
C ILE A 107 -16.33 -17.47 14.22
N CYS A 108 -17.17 -18.46 14.53
CA CYS A 108 -18.41 -18.72 13.83
C CYS A 108 -19.54 -18.73 14.84
N ARG A 109 -20.56 -17.88 14.64
CA ARG A 109 -21.67 -17.78 15.58
C ARG A 109 -22.53 -19.05 15.57
N GLU A 110 -22.67 -19.67 14.41
CA GLU A 110 -23.39 -20.93 14.26
C GLU A 110 -22.66 -22.05 15.01
N CYS A 111 -21.33 -22.15 14.87
CA CYS A 111 -20.54 -23.08 15.68
C CYS A 111 -20.66 -22.81 17.19
N GLN A 112 -20.66 -21.55 17.62
CA GLN A 112 -20.81 -21.21 19.04
C GLN A 112 -22.17 -21.64 19.62
N ILE A 113 -23.23 -21.52 18.83
CA ILE A 113 -24.58 -21.95 19.22
C ILE A 113 -24.64 -23.48 19.23
N ALA A 114 -24.18 -24.13 18.16
CA ALA A 114 -24.15 -25.59 18.06
C ALA A 114 -23.34 -26.24 19.18
N LYS A 115 -22.17 -25.70 19.53
CA LYS A 115 -21.38 -26.17 20.68
C LYS A 115 -22.12 -26.04 22.01
N LYS A 116 -22.93 -25.00 22.17
CA LYS A 116 -23.72 -24.78 23.38
C LYS A 116 -24.93 -25.72 23.45
N ASP A 117 -25.58 -25.95 22.32
CA ASP A 117 -26.84 -26.67 22.26
C ASP A 117 -26.66 -28.20 22.14
N LEU A 118 -25.62 -28.64 21.41
CA LEU A 118 -25.30 -30.06 21.18
C LEU A 118 -24.20 -30.57 22.10
N GLY A 119 -23.30 -29.69 22.56
CA GLY A 119 -22.09 -30.05 23.31
C GLY A 119 -20.88 -30.21 22.38
N GLU A 120 -19.75 -29.61 22.75
CA GLU A 120 -18.55 -29.53 21.88
C GLU A 120 -17.93 -30.90 21.55
N ASP A 121 -17.98 -31.85 22.48
CA ASP A 121 -17.43 -33.20 22.31
C ASP A 121 -18.51 -34.24 21.96
N SER A 122 -19.67 -33.79 21.47
CA SER A 122 -20.79 -34.67 21.15
C SER A 122 -20.70 -35.22 19.71
N PRO A 123 -21.05 -36.50 19.47
CA PRO A 123 -21.19 -37.03 18.11
C PRO A 123 -22.19 -36.23 17.26
N GLU A 124 -23.21 -35.65 17.89
CA GLU A 124 -24.20 -34.79 17.26
C GLU A 124 -23.57 -33.50 16.70
N PHE A 125 -22.60 -32.91 17.41
CA PHE A 125 -21.85 -31.76 16.92
C PHE A 125 -20.98 -32.12 15.72
N ASP A 126 -20.32 -33.29 15.73
CA ASP A 126 -19.47 -33.72 14.61
C ASP A 126 -20.28 -33.92 13.32
N ILE A 127 -21.46 -34.53 13.42
CA ILE A 127 -22.38 -34.71 12.29
C ILE A 127 -22.85 -33.34 11.78
N TRP A 128 -23.24 -32.43 12.68
CA TRP A 128 -23.65 -31.09 12.32
C TRP A 128 -22.49 -30.30 11.66
N PHE A 129 -21.29 -30.38 12.22
CA PHE A 129 -20.11 -29.67 11.74
C PHE A 129 -19.69 -30.16 10.35
N GLY A 130 -19.81 -31.47 10.08
CA GLY A 130 -19.59 -32.03 8.74
C GLY A 130 -20.48 -31.39 7.66
N GLY A 131 -21.73 -31.03 8.00
CA GLY A 131 -22.62 -30.29 7.10
C GLY A 131 -22.38 -28.76 7.09
N HIS A 132 -21.81 -28.20 8.16
CA HIS A 132 -21.56 -26.77 8.30
C HIS A 132 -20.19 -26.32 7.78
N GLN A 133 -19.25 -27.23 7.57
CA GLN A 133 -17.84 -26.93 7.26
C GLN A 133 -17.67 -25.91 6.12
N GLU A 134 -18.45 -26.03 5.04
CA GLU A 134 -18.40 -25.11 3.89
C GLU A 134 -18.98 -23.72 4.17
N GLN A 135 -19.86 -23.60 5.17
CA GLN A 135 -20.52 -22.36 5.57
C GLN A 135 -19.86 -21.72 6.79
N CYS A 136 -18.87 -22.39 7.37
CA CYS A 136 -18.20 -21.97 8.58
C CYS A 136 -17.42 -20.67 8.36
N THR A 137 -17.74 -19.65 9.16
CA THR A 137 -17.03 -18.38 9.11
C THR A 137 -15.77 -18.36 9.98
N GLN A 138 -15.42 -19.47 10.63
CA GLN A 138 -14.16 -19.59 11.38
C GLN A 138 -13.09 -20.14 10.44
N THR A 139 -12.20 -19.25 10.01
CA THR A 139 -11.12 -19.54 9.06
C THR A 139 -9.74 -19.57 9.71
N HIS A 140 -9.64 -19.21 10.99
CA HIS A 140 -8.39 -19.23 11.77
C HIS A 140 -8.58 -19.83 13.16
N THR A 141 -7.64 -20.68 13.57
CA THR A 141 -7.67 -21.39 14.87
C THR A 141 -6.52 -21.02 15.80
N CYS A 142 -5.47 -20.37 15.30
CA CYS A 142 -4.28 -20.05 16.09
C CYS A 142 -4.40 -18.71 16.86
N SER A 143 -3.26 -18.20 17.34
CA SER A 143 -3.19 -16.94 18.08
C SER A 143 -3.59 -15.77 17.17
N SER A 144 -4.13 -14.71 17.78
CA SER A 144 -4.56 -13.52 17.03
C SER A 144 -3.41 -12.83 16.29
N GLY A 145 -2.20 -12.87 16.85
CA GLY A 145 -0.99 -12.32 16.21
C GLY A 145 -0.49 -13.13 15.01
N SER A 146 -0.95 -14.37 14.84
CA SER A 146 -0.60 -15.19 13.68
C SER A 146 -1.53 -14.99 12.48
N MET A 147 -2.67 -14.30 12.63
CA MET A 147 -3.60 -14.01 11.53
C MET A 147 -2.91 -13.23 10.41
N GLU A 148 -2.07 -12.25 10.75
CA GLU A 148 -1.34 -11.46 9.76
C GLU A 148 -0.43 -12.34 8.88
N CYS A 149 0.33 -13.25 9.48
CA CYS A 149 1.17 -14.18 8.73
C CYS A 149 0.34 -15.20 7.94
N SER A 150 -0.81 -15.64 8.46
CA SER A 150 -1.69 -16.59 7.80
C SER A 150 -2.35 -15.98 6.55
N ILE A 151 -2.87 -14.75 6.69
CA ILE A 151 -3.41 -13.96 5.59
C ILE A 151 -2.34 -13.71 4.53
N ALA A 152 -1.14 -13.28 4.92
CA ALA A 152 -0.04 -13.09 3.97
C ALA A 152 0.26 -14.38 3.20
N LYS A 153 0.34 -15.54 3.87
CA LYS A 153 0.53 -16.82 3.18
C LYS A 153 -0.57 -17.12 2.16
N LYS A 154 -1.83 -16.80 2.46
CA LYS A 154 -2.94 -17.02 1.52
C LYS A 154 -2.82 -16.10 0.31
N ILE A 155 -2.57 -14.81 0.51
CA ILE A 155 -2.43 -13.85 -0.58
C ILE A 155 -1.25 -14.21 -1.50
N TRP A 156 -0.06 -14.43 -0.93
CA TRP A 156 1.12 -14.83 -1.71
C TRP A 156 1.04 -16.25 -2.26
N GLY A 157 0.19 -17.12 -1.70
CA GLY A 157 -0.06 -18.45 -2.25
C GLY A 157 -0.95 -18.42 -3.49
N ARG A 158 -1.84 -17.42 -3.62
CA ARG A 158 -2.69 -17.22 -4.80
C ARG A 158 -1.91 -16.58 -5.95
N ALA A 159 -1.02 -15.65 -5.62
CA ALA A 159 -0.18 -14.99 -6.59
C ALA A 159 1.04 -15.89 -6.88
N ASN A 160 1.31 -16.24 -8.15
CA ASN A 160 2.53 -16.97 -8.55
C ASN A 160 3.79 -16.07 -8.43
N VAL A 161 3.98 -15.44 -7.27
CA VAL A 161 4.96 -14.40 -7.01
C VAL A 161 6.25 -15.06 -6.54
N LYS A 162 7.32 -14.83 -7.29
CA LYS A 162 8.68 -15.01 -6.77
C LYS A 162 9.10 -13.68 -6.16
N PRO A 163 9.59 -13.64 -4.91
CA PRO A 163 10.12 -12.41 -4.36
C PRO A 163 11.31 -11.96 -5.20
N GLY A 164 11.12 -10.87 -5.95
CA GLY A 164 12.21 -10.18 -6.65
C GLY A 164 13.22 -9.70 -5.62
N LYS A 165 14.50 -9.98 -5.86
CA LYS A 165 15.59 -9.36 -5.09
C LYS A 165 16.10 -8.19 -5.93
N LEU A 166 15.94 -6.97 -5.43
CA LEU A 166 16.68 -5.84 -6.01
C LEU A 166 18.17 -6.21 -6.03
N THR A 167 18.83 -5.96 -7.15
CA THR A 167 20.27 -6.23 -7.26
C THR A 167 21.01 -5.40 -6.21
N ALA A 168 22.08 -5.97 -5.65
CA ALA A 168 22.87 -5.30 -4.60
C ALA A 168 23.44 -3.95 -5.08
N GLN A 169 23.62 -3.78 -6.40
CA GLN A 169 24.06 -2.54 -7.01
C GLN A 169 22.97 -1.47 -7.00
N HIS A 170 21.75 -1.81 -7.45
CA HIS A 170 20.64 -0.86 -7.45
C HIS A 170 20.25 -0.44 -6.02
N GLN A 171 20.30 -1.36 -5.06
CA GLN A 171 20.07 -1.02 -3.64
C GLN A 171 21.07 0.01 -3.12
N LYS A 172 22.36 -0.17 -3.41
CA LYS A 172 23.41 0.77 -2.99
C LYS A 172 23.22 2.15 -3.62
N GLU A 173 22.87 2.19 -4.90
CA GLU A 173 22.62 3.43 -5.63
C GLU A 173 21.42 4.21 -5.04
N GLN A 174 20.28 3.54 -4.86
CA GLN A 174 19.09 4.16 -4.28
C GLN A 174 19.32 4.62 -2.83
N ILE A 175 20.04 3.85 -2.02
CA ILE A 175 20.40 4.27 -0.66
C ILE A 175 21.30 5.51 -0.70
N SER A 176 22.27 5.56 -1.61
CA SER A 176 23.15 6.73 -1.76
C SER A 176 22.34 7.99 -2.10
N ILE A 177 21.36 7.87 -3.00
CA ILE A 177 20.43 8.96 -3.34
C ILE A 177 19.64 9.41 -2.10
N MET A 178 19.09 8.49 -1.31
CA MET A 178 18.36 8.82 -0.08
C MET A 178 19.24 9.50 0.98
N GLN A 179 20.49 9.06 1.13
CA GLN A 179 21.48 9.67 2.03
C GLN A 179 21.76 11.12 1.61
N GLN A 180 22.02 11.33 0.33
CA GLN A 180 22.27 12.65 -0.22
C GLN A 180 21.06 13.57 -0.08
N ALA A 181 19.85 13.08 -0.36
CA ALA A 181 18.61 13.85 -0.21
C ALA A 181 18.36 14.29 1.24
N LYS A 182 18.59 13.40 2.22
CA LYS A 182 18.48 13.74 3.65
C LYS A 182 19.46 14.84 4.05
N MET A 183 20.72 14.73 3.61
CA MET A 183 21.73 15.76 3.87
C MET A 183 21.40 17.07 3.16
N ALA A 184 20.82 17.01 1.95
CA ALA A 184 20.32 18.19 1.25
C ALA A 184 19.24 18.92 2.07
N VAL A 185 18.25 18.20 2.62
CA VAL A 185 17.19 18.80 3.46
C VAL A 185 17.76 19.52 4.68
N LEU A 186 18.70 18.90 5.40
CA LEU A 186 19.32 19.53 6.58
C LEU A 186 20.03 20.83 6.19
N TYR A 187 20.91 20.77 5.19
CA TYR A 187 21.69 21.93 4.77
C TYR A 187 20.83 23.02 4.14
N HIS A 188 19.70 22.66 3.51
CA HIS A 188 18.74 23.64 3.01
C HIS A 188 17.94 24.33 4.12
N SER A 189 17.73 23.64 5.25
CA SER A 189 16.97 24.12 6.40
C SER A 189 17.77 25.08 7.28
N CYS A 190 19.11 25.01 7.25
CA CYS A 190 19.99 25.93 7.96
C CYS A 190 20.35 27.17 7.12
N GLU A 191 20.45 28.33 7.77
CA GLU A 191 20.89 29.59 7.17
C GLU A 191 22.42 29.66 7.16
N LEU A 192 23.02 29.03 6.17
CA LEU A 192 24.46 29.13 5.93
C LEU A 192 24.79 30.40 5.13
N ILE A 193 25.93 31.02 5.49
CA ILE A 193 26.43 32.23 4.83
C ILE A 193 26.91 31.90 3.40
N ASP A 194 27.59 30.77 3.24
CA ASP A 194 28.06 30.29 1.94
C ASP A 194 26.99 29.44 1.25
N ASP A 195 26.45 29.97 0.16
CA ASP A 195 25.46 29.30 -0.68
C ASP A 195 26.02 28.01 -1.31
N LYS A 196 27.33 27.94 -1.59
CA LYS A 196 27.95 26.71 -2.12
C LYS A 196 27.87 25.58 -1.11
N GLU A 197 28.16 25.87 0.16
CA GLU A 197 28.07 24.91 1.25
C GLU A 197 26.63 24.51 1.54
N ARG A 198 25.71 25.47 1.49
CA ARG A 198 24.28 25.24 1.69
C ARG A 198 23.68 24.28 0.67
N HIS A 199 24.10 24.40 -0.58
CA HIS A 199 23.55 23.63 -1.69
C HIS A 199 24.43 22.45 -2.10
N LYS A 200 25.46 22.08 -1.33
CA LYS A 200 26.44 21.05 -1.73
C LYS A 200 25.84 19.67 -1.96
N PHE A 201 24.84 19.28 -1.16
CA PHE A 201 24.16 18.00 -1.29
C PHE A 201 22.94 18.06 -2.21
N CYS A 202 22.54 19.25 -2.66
CA CYS A 202 21.39 19.39 -3.54
C CYS A 202 21.65 18.70 -4.89
N PRO A 203 20.64 18.02 -5.46
CA PRO A 203 20.75 17.47 -6.79
C PRO A 203 21.04 18.60 -7.79
N SER A 204 21.85 18.32 -8.81
CA SER A 204 22.13 19.27 -9.89
C SER A 204 21.24 19.00 -11.10
N GLY A 205 21.11 19.97 -11.99
CA GLY A 205 20.38 19.82 -13.25
C GLY A 205 18.98 20.47 -13.27
N PRO A 206 18.33 20.47 -14.45
CA PRO A 206 17.10 21.20 -14.72
C PRO A 206 15.91 20.76 -13.86
N ASP A 207 15.91 19.53 -13.37
CA ASP A 207 14.81 18.98 -12.58
C ASP A 207 15.08 19.11 -11.06
N SER A 208 16.17 19.78 -10.66
CA SER A 208 16.51 19.94 -9.23
C SER A 208 15.42 20.71 -8.52
N TRP A 209 14.93 20.21 -7.39
CA TRP A 209 14.00 20.95 -6.53
C TRP A 209 14.66 22.22 -5.94
N CYS A 210 15.99 22.26 -5.91
CA CYS A 210 16.78 23.39 -5.44
C CYS A 210 16.91 24.43 -6.56
N SER A 211 16.20 25.55 -6.43
CA SER A 211 16.24 26.66 -7.40
C SER A 211 17.66 27.21 -7.64
N HIS A 212 18.53 27.18 -6.62
CA HIS A 212 19.93 27.60 -6.76
C HIS A 212 20.71 26.69 -7.74
N LYS A 213 20.56 25.37 -7.63
CA LYS A 213 21.22 24.40 -8.53
C LYS A 213 20.57 24.32 -9.92
N ARG A 214 19.32 24.77 -10.05
CA ARG A 214 18.57 24.77 -11.31
C ARG A 214 18.79 26.03 -12.15
N GLU A 215 18.67 27.21 -11.52
CA GLU A 215 18.59 28.51 -12.22
C GLU A 215 19.60 29.55 -11.70
N GLY A 216 20.40 29.23 -10.69
CA GLY A 216 21.36 30.15 -10.07
C GLY A 216 20.73 31.32 -9.31
N LYS A 217 19.40 31.35 -9.16
CA LYS A 217 18.64 32.39 -8.46
C LYS A 217 17.99 31.79 -7.21
N PHE A 218 18.19 32.45 -6.07
CA PHE A 218 17.61 32.03 -4.78
C PHE A 218 17.13 33.24 -3.98
N GLN A 219 15.88 33.16 -3.49
CA GLN A 219 15.34 34.13 -2.52
C GLN A 219 15.42 33.51 -1.13
N ARG A 220 16.07 34.20 -0.20
CA ARG A 220 16.09 33.80 1.23
C ARG A 220 14.67 33.95 1.79
N LYS A 221 14.18 32.88 2.42
CA LYS A 221 12.90 32.86 3.14
C LYS A 221 13.14 33.04 4.65
N ASP A 222 12.17 33.55 5.39
CA ASP A 222 12.31 33.97 6.80
C ASP A 222 12.28 32.83 7.84
N HIS A 223 12.36 31.56 7.43
CA HIS A 223 12.13 30.39 8.31
C HIS A 223 13.27 29.36 8.29
N HIS A 224 14.52 29.82 8.40
CA HIS A 224 15.69 28.93 8.47
C HIS A 224 16.20 28.79 9.90
N LEU A 225 16.81 27.66 10.20
CA LEU A 225 17.53 27.42 11.46
C LEU A 225 18.88 28.12 11.41
N ASP A 226 19.36 28.62 12.55
CA ASP A 226 20.72 29.14 12.68
C ASP A 226 21.76 28.07 12.29
N ALA A 227 22.86 28.48 11.65
CA ALA A 227 23.99 27.62 11.31
C ALA A 227 24.56 26.86 12.53
N VAL A 228 24.44 27.43 13.74
CA VAL A 228 24.84 26.76 15.00
C VAL A 228 24.16 25.41 15.18
N PHE A 229 22.92 25.24 14.70
CA PHE A 229 22.20 23.96 14.83
C PHE A 229 22.75 22.86 13.92
N LEU A 230 23.50 23.21 12.87
CA LEU A 230 24.02 22.24 11.93
C LEU A 230 24.97 21.24 12.60
N GLU A 231 25.83 21.72 13.50
CA GLU A 231 26.79 20.88 14.24
C GLU A 231 26.07 19.80 15.08
N PHE A 232 24.94 20.15 15.69
CA PHE A 232 24.14 19.23 16.50
C PHE A 232 23.27 18.29 15.66
N LEU A 233 22.78 18.74 14.51
CA LEU A 233 21.86 17.97 13.68
C LEU A 233 22.57 17.02 12.70
N VAL A 234 23.80 17.32 12.27
CA VAL A 234 24.55 16.44 11.35
C VAL A 234 24.73 15.01 11.92
N PRO A 235 25.12 14.80 13.19
CA PRO A 235 25.20 13.47 13.78
C PRO A 235 23.87 12.71 13.76
N GLU A 236 22.77 13.41 14.07
CA GLU A 236 21.42 12.85 14.06
C GLU A 236 20.99 12.44 12.64
N PHE A 237 21.23 13.32 11.66
CA PHE A 237 20.95 13.04 10.25
C PHE A 237 21.81 11.90 9.70
N LYS A 238 23.08 11.80 10.09
CA LYS A 238 23.93 10.65 9.76
C LYS A 238 23.38 9.36 10.35
N ARG A 239 22.94 9.39 11.62
CA ARG A 239 22.35 8.22 12.29
C ARG A 239 21.08 7.74 11.59
N VAL A 240 20.15 8.65 11.24
CA VAL A 240 18.92 8.27 10.52
C VAL A 240 19.15 7.99 9.04
N SER A 241 20.35 8.26 8.51
CA SER A 241 20.78 7.94 7.14
C SER A 241 21.63 6.67 7.07
N HIS A 242 21.68 5.89 8.15
CA HIS A 242 22.43 4.65 8.20
C HIS A 242 21.93 3.65 7.14
N TYR A 243 22.86 2.97 6.48
CA TYR A 243 22.57 2.05 5.36
C TYR A 243 21.47 1.04 5.71
N SER A 244 21.57 0.40 6.89
CA SER A 244 20.58 -0.60 7.32
C SER A 244 19.18 -0.04 7.56
N LEU A 245 19.05 1.24 7.90
CA LEU A 245 17.74 1.90 8.05
C LEU A 245 17.14 2.22 6.68
N LEU A 246 17.94 2.82 5.79
CA LEU A 246 17.48 3.20 4.45
C LEU A 246 17.20 1.98 3.57
N LEU A 247 17.95 0.89 3.73
CA LEU A 247 17.67 -0.40 3.08
C LEU A 247 16.25 -0.90 3.40
N ARG A 248 15.75 -0.63 4.61
CA ARG A 248 14.37 -0.97 5.01
C ARG A 248 13.34 0.01 4.45
N CYS A 249 13.76 1.20 4.03
CA CYS A 249 12.91 2.23 3.43
C CYS A 249 12.85 2.12 1.89
N LEU A 250 13.82 1.46 1.25
CA LEU A 250 13.87 1.29 -0.21
C LEU A 250 12.57 0.80 -0.84
N PRO A 251 11.81 -0.12 -0.24
CA PRO A 251 10.56 -0.56 -0.83
C PRO A 251 9.44 0.50 -0.89
N GLY A 252 9.67 1.70 -0.32
CA GLY A 252 8.74 2.82 -0.43
C GLY A 252 7.42 2.65 0.33
N TYR A 253 7.35 1.70 1.26
CA TYR A 253 6.12 1.42 2.01
C TYR A 253 5.70 2.63 2.85
N SER A 254 4.65 3.31 2.43
CA SER A 254 4.13 4.46 3.16
C SER A 254 3.14 3.99 4.24
N GLN A 255 3.56 4.16 5.49
CA GLN A 255 2.73 3.89 6.67
C GLN A 255 1.37 4.61 6.57
N ASN A 256 1.35 5.84 6.05
CA ASN A 256 0.14 6.66 5.93
C ASN A 256 -0.94 6.03 5.02
N VAL A 257 -0.55 5.41 3.90
CA VAL A 257 -1.48 4.80 2.95
C VAL A 257 -2.17 3.60 3.60
N ASN A 258 -1.39 2.70 4.21
CA ASN A 258 -1.92 1.56 4.95
C ASN A 258 -2.80 1.99 6.14
N GLU A 259 -2.37 2.99 6.92
CA GLU A 259 -3.14 3.51 8.05
C GLU A 259 -4.45 4.17 7.63
N SER A 260 -4.47 4.85 6.47
CA SER A 260 -5.69 5.46 5.94
C SER A 260 -6.71 4.41 5.49
N LEU A 261 -6.26 3.34 4.82
CA LEU A 261 -7.12 2.21 4.43
C LEU A 261 -7.65 1.48 5.67
N ASN A 262 -6.78 1.19 6.64
CA ASN A 262 -7.17 0.60 7.90
C ASN A 262 -8.22 1.46 8.62
N SER A 263 -8.01 2.77 8.67
CA SER A 263 -8.96 3.71 9.28
C SER A 263 -10.32 3.66 8.58
N LEU A 264 -10.34 3.56 7.25
CA LEU A 264 -11.56 3.47 6.46
C LEU A 264 -12.39 2.23 6.81
N VAL A 265 -11.74 1.06 6.93
CA VAL A 265 -12.39 -0.18 7.41
C VAL A 265 -13.07 0.05 8.77
N TRP A 266 -12.34 0.64 9.72
CA TRP A 266 -12.82 0.79 11.09
C TRP A 266 -13.81 1.95 11.27
N ASN A 267 -13.89 2.87 10.31
CA ASN A 267 -15.00 3.84 10.21
C ASN A 267 -16.30 3.16 9.77
N HIS A 268 -16.22 2.17 8.87
CA HIS A 268 -17.37 1.35 8.49
C HIS A 268 -17.78 0.33 9.56
N ALA A 269 -16.82 -0.20 10.32
CA ALA A 269 -17.05 -1.19 11.37
C ALA A 269 -16.35 -0.82 12.68
N LEU A 270 -16.94 0.08 13.46
CA LEU A 270 -16.35 0.60 14.70
C LEU A 270 -15.86 -0.52 15.65
N LYS A 271 -14.57 -0.47 16.03
CA LYS A 271 -13.89 -1.50 16.86
C LYS A 271 -14.57 -1.78 18.21
N HIS A 272 -15.28 -0.81 18.78
CA HIS A 272 -15.92 -0.93 20.09
C HIS A 272 -17.28 -1.65 20.06
N ARG A 273 -17.87 -1.87 18.87
CA ARG A 273 -19.12 -2.64 18.73
C ARG A 273 -18.82 -3.98 18.08
N PHE A 274 -19.33 -5.04 18.69
CA PHE A 274 -19.24 -6.35 18.07
C PHE A 274 -20.13 -6.41 16.82
N LYS A 275 -19.57 -6.91 15.72
CA LYS A 275 -20.26 -7.19 14.46
C LYS A 275 -19.88 -8.59 14.02
N GLY A 276 -20.77 -9.24 13.26
CA GLY A 276 -20.50 -10.57 12.71
C GLY A 276 -19.43 -10.53 11.60
N PRO A 277 -18.79 -11.68 11.29
CA PRO A 277 -17.70 -11.77 10.31
C PRO A 277 -18.09 -11.21 8.94
N ARG A 278 -19.24 -11.61 8.39
CA ARG A 278 -19.75 -11.08 7.10
C ARG A 278 -19.86 -9.55 7.08
N PHE A 279 -20.17 -8.92 8.20
CA PHE A 279 -20.27 -7.46 8.27
C PHE A 279 -18.90 -6.79 8.23
N ILE A 280 -17.90 -7.37 8.92
CA ILE A 280 -16.53 -6.88 8.90
C ILE A 280 -15.94 -7.05 7.50
N GLU A 281 -16.23 -8.17 6.84
CA GLU A 281 -15.79 -8.41 5.47
C GLU A 281 -16.43 -7.45 4.46
N ILE A 282 -17.74 -7.15 4.59
CA ILE A 282 -18.39 -6.07 3.82
C ILE A 282 -17.69 -4.73 4.06
N ALA A 283 -17.35 -4.40 5.30
CA ALA A 283 -16.63 -3.17 5.62
C ALA A 283 -15.24 -3.14 4.98
N ALA A 284 -14.52 -4.27 4.93
CA ALA A 284 -13.25 -4.40 4.23
C ALA A 284 -13.41 -4.20 2.71
N MET A 285 -14.36 -4.88 2.08
CA MET A 285 -14.66 -4.73 0.65
C MET A 285 -15.06 -3.29 0.29
N SER A 286 -15.94 -2.69 1.09
CA SER A 286 -16.35 -1.30 0.93
C SER A 286 -15.17 -0.33 1.09
N ALA A 287 -14.23 -0.62 2.01
CA ALA A 287 -13.04 0.19 2.17
C ALA A 287 -12.11 0.08 0.96
N VAL A 288 -11.82 -1.12 0.46
CA VAL A 288 -11.02 -1.35 -0.76
C VAL A 288 -11.62 -0.58 -1.95
N LEU A 289 -12.92 -0.74 -2.15
CA LEU A 289 -13.68 -0.09 -3.21
C LEU A 289 -13.63 1.45 -3.11
N ALA A 290 -13.84 2.00 -1.92
CA ALA A 290 -13.75 3.44 -1.69
C ALA A 290 -12.32 3.98 -1.79
N PHE A 291 -11.33 3.18 -1.39
CA PHE A 291 -9.91 3.53 -1.48
C PHE A 291 -9.49 3.68 -2.94
N ASN A 292 -9.68 2.64 -3.74
CA ASN A 292 -9.31 2.63 -5.15
C ASN A 292 -10.20 3.57 -5.99
N CYS A 293 -11.53 3.42 -5.94
CA CYS A 293 -12.44 4.10 -6.87
C CYS A 293 -13.17 5.31 -6.26
N GLY A 294 -13.02 5.57 -4.96
CA GLY A 294 -13.68 6.71 -4.31
C GLY A 294 -15.18 6.51 -4.16
N ALA A 295 -15.93 7.61 -4.17
CA ALA A 295 -17.38 7.58 -3.98
C ALA A 295 -18.16 6.91 -5.13
N ALA A 296 -17.54 6.72 -6.29
CA ALA A 296 -18.16 6.04 -7.43
C ALA A 296 -18.43 4.56 -7.12
N SER A 297 -17.63 3.95 -6.25
CA SER A 297 -17.70 2.51 -5.96
C SER A 297 -19.02 2.04 -5.36
N ARG A 298 -19.73 2.92 -4.65
CA ARG A 298 -21.09 2.64 -4.15
C ARG A 298 -22.06 2.34 -5.29
N GLN A 299 -21.89 2.97 -6.45
CA GLN A 299 -22.72 2.69 -7.61
C GLN A 299 -22.48 1.29 -8.15
N ASP A 300 -21.23 0.81 -8.12
CA ASP A 300 -20.89 -0.51 -8.63
C ASP A 300 -21.47 -1.61 -7.74
N VAL A 301 -21.44 -1.41 -6.42
CA VAL A 301 -22.14 -2.28 -5.45
C VAL A 301 -23.65 -2.24 -5.67
N MET A 302 -24.25 -1.05 -5.82
CA MET A 302 -25.70 -0.92 -6.04
C MET A 302 -26.14 -1.59 -7.34
N LYS A 303 -25.38 -1.42 -8.44
CA LYS A 303 -25.61 -2.11 -9.71
C LYS A 303 -25.49 -3.63 -9.53
N ALA A 304 -24.46 -4.11 -8.83
CA ALA A 304 -24.29 -5.53 -8.55
C ALA A 304 -25.43 -6.11 -7.68
N ALA A 305 -26.02 -5.29 -6.80
CA ALA A 305 -27.17 -5.64 -5.99
C ALA A 305 -28.53 -5.47 -6.70
N ASN A 306 -28.55 -5.06 -7.98
CA ASN A 306 -29.76 -4.70 -8.74
C ASN A 306 -30.62 -3.63 -8.05
N ILE A 307 -29.99 -2.67 -7.36
CA ILE A 307 -30.65 -1.55 -6.72
C ILE A 307 -30.46 -0.32 -7.62
N PRO A 308 -31.55 0.24 -8.20
CA PRO A 308 -31.43 1.44 -9.01
C PRO A 308 -30.94 2.61 -8.15
N GLY A 309 -29.92 3.33 -8.62
CA GLY A 309 -29.46 4.55 -7.97
C GLY A 309 -30.53 5.63 -8.06
N GLY A 310 -30.95 6.18 -6.91
CA GLY A 310 -31.81 7.36 -6.89
C GLY A 310 -31.10 8.59 -7.45
N GLU A 311 -31.86 9.57 -7.93
CA GLU A 311 -31.33 10.82 -8.52
C GLU A 311 -30.28 11.48 -7.62
N PHE A 312 -30.61 11.66 -6.33
CA PHE A 312 -29.69 12.23 -5.34
C PHE A 312 -28.45 11.36 -5.06
N THR A 313 -28.55 10.04 -5.21
CA THR A 313 -27.40 9.14 -5.08
C THR A 313 -26.46 9.31 -6.27
N LEU A 314 -27.00 9.41 -7.48
CA LEU A 314 -26.21 9.63 -8.68
C LEU A 314 -25.52 11.00 -8.64
N GLU A 315 -26.23 12.04 -8.21
CA GLU A 315 -25.67 13.39 -8.10
C GLU A 315 -24.62 13.52 -6.98
N GLY A 316 -24.89 12.92 -5.81
CA GLY A 316 -23.91 12.87 -4.72
C GLY A 316 -22.63 12.12 -5.10
N CYS A 317 -22.75 11.01 -5.84
CA CYS A 317 -21.59 10.30 -6.38
C CYS A 317 -20.83 11.14 -7.41
N LYS A 318 -21.52 11.88 -8.31
CA LYS A 318 -20.87 12.78 -9.27
C LYS A 318 -20.12 13.92 -8.57
N LYS A 319 -20.71 14.53 -7.53
CA LYS A 319 -20.09 15.60 -6.75
C LYS A 319 -18.84 15.11 -6.03
N MET A 320 -18.94 14.00 -5.30
CA MET A 320 -17.78 13.40 -4.62
C MET A 320 -16.72 12.86 -5.60
N LYS A 321 -17.11 12.41 -6.80
CA LYS A 321 -16.18 12.03 -7.85
C LYS A 321 -15.46 13.25 -8.40
N CYS A 322 -16.15 14.37 -8.61
CA CYS A 322 -15.54 15.65 -8.98
C CYS A 322 -14.59 16.16 -7.87
N ASP A 323 -14.96 16.04 -6.60
CA ASP A 323 -14.11 16.45 -5.46
C ASP A 323 -12.88 15.53 -5.33
N LYS A 324 -13.05 14.21 -5.49
CA LYS A 324 -11.93 13.24 -5.48
C LYS A 324 -11.06 13.40 -6.73
N ASP A 325 -11.63 13.59 -7.91
CA ASP A 325 -10.89 13.86 -9.15
C ASP A 325 -10.19 15.21 -9.05
N GLU A 326 -10.75 16.22 -8.39
CA GLU A 326 -10.07 17.50 -8.16
C GLU A 326 -8.94 17.36 -7.11
N ALA A 327 -9.14 16.56 -6.05
CA ALA A 327 -8.10 16.24 -5.07
C ALA A 327 -6.98 15.38 -5.68
N LEU A 328 -7.31 14.31 -6.40
CA LEU A 328 -6.39 13.48 -7.17
C LEU A 328 -5.79 14.22 -8.36
N CYS A 329 -6.45 15.23 -8.94
CA CYS A 329 -5.85 16.07 -9.98
C CYS A 329 -4.94 17.12 -9.34
N LYS A 330 -5.18 17.56 -8.09
CA LYS A 330 -4.23 18.37 -7.33
C LYS A 330 -3.01 17.55 -6.91
N GLU A 331 -3.22 16.38 -6.33
CA GLU A 331 -2.16 15.44 -5.92
C GLU A 331 -1.46 14.83 -7.13
N GLY A 332 -2.20 14.43 -8.16
CA GLY A 332 -1.69 13.97 -9.44
C GLY A 332 -1.01 15.06 -10.25
N LYS A 333 -1.41 16.33 -10.21
CA LYS A 333 -0.59 17.42 -10.78
C LYS A 333 0.71 17.65 -10.00
N VAL A 334 0.77 17.27 -8.73
CA VAL A 334 1.98 17.30 -7.90
C VAL A 334 2.86 16.07 -8.19
N GLU A 335 2.27 14.88 -8.29
CA GLU A 335 2.93 13.60 -8.57
C GLU A 335 3.33 13.43 -10.04
N GLU A 336 2.51 13.87 -11.00
CA GLU A 336 2.74 13.82 -12.45
C GLU A 336 3.68 14.94 -12.88
N LYS A 337 3.75 16.07 -12.16
CA LYS A 337 4.91 16.98 -12.22
C LYS A 337 6.17 16.24 -11.77
N GLY A 338 6.13 15.60 -10.59
CA GLY A 338 7.25 14.83 -10.07
C GLY A 338 7.72 13.72 -11.01
N LYS A 339 6.78 12.92 -11.56
CA LYS A 339 7.03 11.78 -12.44
C LYS A 339 7.37 12.21 -13.89
N LYS A 340 6.82 13.32 -14.44
CA LYS A 340 7.29 13.86 -15.74
C LYS A 340 8.70 14.44 -15.62
N GLU A 341 9.02 15.13 -14.53
CA GLU A 341 10.38 15.62 -14.23
C GLU A 341 11.34 14.43 -14.01
N GLU A 342 10.89 13.32 -13.41
CA GLU A 342 11.69 12.11 -13.18
C GLU A 342 11.88 11.21 -14.43
N ASN A 343 10.85 11.05 -15.28
CA ASN A 343 10.96 10.24 -16.49
C ASN A 343 11.71 10.99 -17.62
N GLN A 344 11.60 12.33 -17.67
CA GLN A 344 12.46 13.16 -18.54
C GLN A 344 13.92 13.15 -18.06
N ARG A 345 14.18 13.09 -16.75
CA ARG A 345 15.51 12.84 -16.14
C ARG A 345 16.12 11.50 -16.58
N SER A 346 15.34 10.42 -16.54
CA SER A 346 15.83 9.08 -16.84
C SER A 346 16.14 8.86 -18.34
N GLN A 347 15.33 9.44 -19.24
CA GLN A 347 15.61 9.43 -20.70
C GLN A 347 16.71 10.41 -21.13
N ALA A 348 16.98 11.45 -20.35
CA ALA A 348 18.11 12.37 -20.59
C ALA A 348 19.43 11.85 -19.99
N CYS A 349 19.39 10.99 -18.98
CA CYS A 349 20.56 10.35 -18.35
C CYS A 349 21.11 9.16 -19.17
N SER A 350 20.30 8.55 -20.04
CA SER A 350 20.72 7.42 -20.89
C SER A 350 21.46 7.87 -22.16
N LYS A 351 21.17 9.07 -22.69
CA LYS A 351 21.81 9.62 -23.92
C LYS A 351 23.31 9.99 -23.78
N PRO A 352 23.85 10.40 -22.62
CA PRO A 352 25.29 10.63 -22.43
C PRO A 352 26.08 9.35 -22.16
N ILE A 353 25.44 8.27 -21.68
CA ILE A 353 26.13 7.03 -21.29
C ILE A 353 26.61 6.26 -22.53
N GLU A 354 25.85 6.25 -23.62
CA GLU A 354 26.31 5.67 -24.91
C GLU A 354 27.48 6.45 -25.53
N ARG A 355 27.68 7.72 -25.15
CA ARG A 355 28.78 8.55 -25.68
C ARG A 355 30.06 8.41 -24.85
N LEU A 356 29.95 8.15 -23.55
CA LEU A 356 31.10 7.93 -22.66
C LEU A 356 31.76 6.55 -22.79
N LEU A 357 31.11 5.58 -23.44
CA LEU A 357 31.72 4.28 -23.77
C LEU A 357 32.49 4.29 -25.09
N ALA A 358 32.36 5.33 -25.92
CA ALA A 358 33.10 5.46 -27.17
C ALA A 358 34.45 6.21 -27.01
N ASP A 359 34.64 6.92 -25.91
CA ASP A 359 35.80 7.80 -25.69
C ASP A 359 36.91 7.15 -24.83
N ASN A 360 36.78 5.88 -24.43
CA ASN A 360 37.78 5.17 -23.63
C ASN A 360 38.78 4.31 -24.44
N ASP A 361 38.73 4.33 -25.78
CA ASP A 361 39.63 3.53 -26.63
C ASP A 361 40.82 4.32 -27.20
N SER A 362 41.10 5.53 -26.70
CA SER A 362 42.28 6.27 -27.13
C SER A 362 42.90 7.07 -25.99
N GLU A 363 43.93 6.49 -25.37
CA GLU A 363 45.17 7.13 -24.91
C GLU A 363 45.75 6.31 -23.75
N ASP A 364 46.77 5.50 -24.05
CA ASP A 364 47.98 5.39 -23.23
C ASP A 364 49.05 4.64 -24.03
N SER A 365 50.04 5.40 -24.51
CA SER A 365 51.27 4.91 -25.13
C SER A 365 52.46 5.34 -24.27
N ASP A 366 53.29 4.35 -23.94
CA ASP A 366 54.71 4.38 -23.54
C ASP A 366 55.02 4.99 -22.15
N SER A 367 55.83 4.39 -21.26
CA SER A 367 57.03 3.56 -21.47
C SER A 367 57.42 2.75 -20.21
N GLU A 368 57.92 1.51 -20.46
CA GLU A 368 58.93 0.64 -19.80
C GLU A 368 59.48 1.03 -18.39
N GLU A 369 59.71 0.13 -17.43
CA GLU A 369 60.67 -0.99 -17.47
C GLU A 369 60.48 -2.01 -16.31
N SER A 370 60.77 -3.28 -16.64
CA SER A 370 61.05 -4.53 -15.89
C SER A 370 61.04 -4.61 -14.35
N ASP A 371 60.41 -5.69 -13.85
CA ASP A 371 61.10 -6.72 -13.05
C ASP A 371 60.29 -8.04 -12.99
N ASP A 372 60.99 -9.15 -13.29
CA ASP A 372 60.50 -10.53 -13.42
C ASP A 372 60.15 -11.22 -12.08
N ALA A 373 59.03 -11.97 -12.04
CA ALA A 373 58.96 -13.35 -11.51
C ALA A 373 57.55 -13.97 -11.70
N PRO A 374 57.44 -15.31 -11.93
CA PRO A 374 56.27 -15.92 -12.57
C PRO A 374 55.23 -16.43 -11.57
N LEU A 375 53.96 -16.12 -11.79
CA LEU A 375 52.84 -16.73 -11.08
C LEU A 375 52.28 -17.92 -11.87
N ALA A 376 52.55 -19.12 -11.32
CA ALA A 376 52.11 -20.41 -11.79
C ALA A 376 50.57 -20.51 -11.88
N HIS A 377 50.09 -21.08 -12.97
CA HIS A 377 48.75 -21.63 -13.09
C HIS A 377 48.56 -22.77 -12.09
N PHE A 378 47.58 -22.65 -11.19
CA PHE A 378 46.96 -23.80 -10.53
C PHE A 378 45.47 -23.85 -10.85
N ILE A 379 45.15 -24.72 -11.81
CA ILE A 379 43.82 -25.29 -11.98
C ILE A 379 43.68 -26.37 -10.89
N SER A 380 42.70 -26.22 -10.01
CA SER A 380 42.17 -27.34 -9.23
C SER A 380 40.68 -27.47 -9.50
N LYS A 381 40.36 -28.48 -10.31
CA LYS A 381 39.05 -29.12 -10.37
C LYS A 381 39.08 -30.33 -9.42
N ARG A 382 37.88 -30.67 -8.94
CA ARG A 382 37.42 -31.90 -8.27
C ARG A 382 37.38 -31.79 -6.74
N GLN A 383 36.38 -32.33 -6.05
CA GLN A 383 35.41 -33.37 -6.43
C GLN A 383 34.14 -33.22 -5.59
#